data_AF-A0A7V9LKU4-F1
#
_entry.id   AF-A0A7V9LKU4-F1
#
_cell.length_a   1.000
_cell.length_b   1.000
_cell.length_c   1.000
_cell.angle_alpha   90.00
_cell.angle_beta   90.00
_cell.angle_gamma   90.00
#
_symmetry.space_group_name_H-M   'P 1'
#
loop_
_entity.id
_entity.type
_entity.pdbx_description
1 polymer ?
#
loop_
_entity_poly.entity_id
_entity_poly.type
_entity_poly.pdbx_seq_one_letter_code
_entity_poly.pdbx_strand_id
1 'polypeptide(L)' 'WGETPVAFVVRRGGQDIAATDLREWINGRVGKTQRLSDLLCVDELPRNSIGKILKRELRERYLSGQ' A
#
# COMPACT_ATOMS: atom_id res chain seq x y z
N TRP A 1 -14.28 8.01 -12.40
CA TRP A 1 -13.86 8.85 -11.25
C TRP A 1 -14.52 8.29 -10.02
N GLY A 2 -13.76 7.97 -8.96
CA GLY A 2 -14.35 7.43 -7.72
C GLY A 2 -13.45 6.50 -6.93
N GLU A 3 -12.38 5.97 -7.53
CA GLU A 3 -11.40 5.16 -6.81
C GLU A 3 -10.20 6.01 -6.38
N THR A 4 -9.77 5.81 -5.14
CA THR A 4 -8.60 6.48 -4.54
C THR A 4 -7.45 5.48 -4.47
N PRO A 5 -6.33 5.70 -5.18
CA PRO A 5 -5.21 4.75 -5.16
C PRO A 5 -4.50 4.74 -3.81
N VAL A 6 -4.38 3.56 -3.21
CA VAL A 6 -3.65 3.31 -1.96
C VAL A 6 -2.73 2.12 -2.16
N ALA A 7 -1.51 2.19 -1.63
CA ALA A 7 -0.55 1.07 -1.67
C ALA A 7 -0.32 0.45 -0.29
N PHE A 8 -0.06 -0.85 -0.28
CA PHE A 8 0.39 -1.61 0.89
C PHE A 8 1.76 -2.20 0.56
N VAL A 9 2.74 -1.95 1.42
CA VAL A 9 4.14 -2.32 1.17
C VAL A 9 4.68 -3.13 2.34
N VAL A 10 5.25 -4.29 2.04
CA VAL A 10 6.07 -5.04 2.99
C VAL A 10 7.53 -4.67 2.74
N ARG A 11 8.21 -4.15 3.76
CA ARG A 11 9.64 -3.80 3.66
C ARG A 11 10.49 -5.05 3.69
N ARG A 12 11.62 -5.02 3.00
CA ARG A 12 12.65 -6.05 3.18
C ARG A 12 13.31 -5.83 4.54
N GLY A 13 13.62 -6.91 5.25
CA GLY A 13 14.25 -6.86 6.57
C GLY A 13 15.48 -5.94 6.59
N GLY A 14 15.59 -5.14 7.65
CA GLY A 14 16.68 -4.17 7.85
C GLY A 14 16.51 -2.83 7.14
N GLN A 15 15.39 -2.61 6.43
CA GLN A 15 15.08 -1.32 5.81
C GLN A 15 14.02 -0.56 6.60
N ASP A 16 14.38 0.64 7.04
CA ASP A 16 13.44 1.62 7.59
C ASP A 16 13.29 2.79 6.62
N ILE A 17 12.37 2.65 5.66
CA ILE A 17 12.05 3.70 4.69
C ILE A 17 10.64 4.17 5.00
N ALA A 18 10.48 5.44 5.38
CA ALA A 18 9.18 5.98 5.73
C ALA A 18 8.17 5.82 4.58
N ALA A 19 6.91 5.56 4.94
CA ALA A 19 5.85 5.39 3.96
C ALA A 19 5.64 6.65 3.10
N THR A 20 5.83 7.83 3.70
CA THR A 20 5.82 9.14 3.02
C THR A 20 6.87 9.22 1.92
N ASP A 21 8.10 8.80 2.21
CA ASP A 21 9.21 8.87 1.26
C ASP A 21 8.95 7.97 0.05
N LEU A 22 8.45 6.75 0.29
CA LEU A 22 8.06 5.83 -0.79
C LEU A 22 6.92 6.40 -1.63
N ARG A 23 5.92 7.02 -1.00
CA ARG A 23 4.77 7.63 -1.67
C ARG A 23 5.21 8.78 -2.56
N GLU A 24 6.06 9.68 -2.05
CA GLU A 24 6.61 10.79 -2.83
C GLU A 24 7.49 10.29 -3.99
N TRP A 25 8.32 9.28 -3.70
CA TRP A 25 9.18 8.65 -4.69
C TRP A 25 8.37 8.10 -5.88
N ILE A 26 7.28 7.37 -5.65
CA ILE A 26 6.47 6.84 -6.77
C ILE A 26 5.66 7.95 -7.45
N ASN A 27 5.11 8.91 -6.69
CA ASN A 27 4.31 10.01 -7.24
C ASN A 27 5.10 10.96 -8.15
N GLY A 28 6.41 11.07 -7.94
CA GLY A 28 7.33 11.78 -8.83
C GLY A 28 7.64 11.05 -10.15
N ARG A 29 7.27 9.77 -10.28
CA ARG A 29 7.62 8.91 -11.44
C ARG A 29 6.42 8.51 -12.31
N VAL A 30 5.20 8.70 -11.81
CA VAL A 30 3.96 8.30 -12.50
C VAL A 30 3.09 9.50 -12.88
N GLY A 31 2.20 9.30 -13.85
CA GLY A 31 1.23 10.31 -14.26
C GLY A 31 0.25 10.65 -13.13
N LYS A 32 -0.37 11.84 -13.18
CA LYS A 32 -1.28 12.33 -12.11
C LYS A 32 -2.39 11.33 -11.75
N THR A 33 -2.92 10.60 -12.73
CA THR A 33 -4.00 9.61 -12.54
C THR A 33 -3.55 8.32 -11.85
N GLN A 34 -2.25 8.05 -11.79
CA GLN A 34 -1.64 6.85 -11.20
C GLN A 34 -1.07 7.12 -9.80
N ARG A 35 -1.09 8.38 -9.35
CA ARG A 35 -0.50 8.77 -8.08
C ARG A 35 -1.25 8.16 -6.91
N LEU A 36 -0.49 7.73 -5.91
CA LEU A 36 -0.99 7.24 -4.65
C LEU A 36 -1.48 8.42 -3.80
N SER A 37 -2.69 8.27 -3.28
CA SER A 37 -3.21 9.15 -2.25
C SER A 37 -2.64 8.77 -0.88
N ASP A 38 -2.47 7.47 -0.63
CA ASP A 38 -1.88 6.96 0.60
C ASP A 38 -1.01 5.71 0.39
N LEU A 39 -0.15 5.42 1.35
CA LEU A 39 0.73 4.25 1.39
C LEU A 39 0.91 3.78 2.82
N LEU A 40 0.66 2.49 3.06
CA LEU A 40 0.83 1.86 4.37
C LEU A 40 1.96 0.83 4.30
N CYS A 41 2.86 0.89 5.27
CA CYS A 41 3.80 -0.19 5.52
C CYS A 41 3.14 -1.23 6.42
N VAL A 42 3.13 -2.49 5.97
CA VAL A 42 2.54 -3.62 6.70
C VAL A 42 3.59 -4.71 6.87
N ASP A 43 3.48 -5.49 7.94
CA ASP A 43 4.40 -6.60 8.18
C ASP A 43 4.20 -7.72 7.14
N GLU A 44 2.95 -7.92 6.72
CA GLU A 44 2.61 -8.91 5.71
C GLU A 44 1.38 -8.51 4.88
N LEU A 45 1.30 -9.08 3.67
CA LEU A 45 0.10 -9.02 2.85
C LEU A 45 -0.78 -10.24 3.15
N PRO A 46 -2.06 -10.06 3.54
CA PRO A 46 -2.94 -11.18 3.83
C PRO A 46 -3.16 -12.01 2.57
N ARG A 47 -3.01 -13.33 2.70
CA ARG A 47 -3.15 -14.28 1.59
C ARG A 47 -4.07 -15.42 1.96
N ASN A 48 -4.78 -15.96 0.96
CA ASN A 48 -5.53 -17.21 1.15
C ASN A 48 -4.60 -18.44 1.10
N SER A 49 -5.17 -19.62 1.33
CA SER A 49 -4.44 -20.91 1.38
C SER A 49 -3.69 -21.27 0.08
N ILE A 50 -4.00 -20.61 -1.04
CA ILE A 50 -3.30 -20.79 -2.33
C ILE A 50 -2.40 -19.59 -2.67
N GLY A 51 -2.16 -18.69 -1.73
CA GLY A 51 -1.20 -17.57 -1.84
C GLY A 51 -1.74 -16.30 -2.52
N LYS A 52 -3.03 -16.20 -2.86
CA LYS A 52 -3.61 -14.99 -3.45
C LYS A 52 -3.83 -13.91 -2.39
N ILE A 53 -3.50 -12.67 -2.72
CA ILE A 53 -3.70 -11.50 -1.84
C ILE A 53 -5.20 -11.24 -1.63
N LEU A 54 -5.59 -11.07 -0.37
CA LEU A 54 -6.95 -10.76 0.07
C LEU A 54 -7.18 -9.24 0.06
N LYS A 55 -7.52 -8.67 -1.10
CA LYS A 55 -7.77 -7.22 -1.24
C LYS A 55 -8.89 -6.69 -0.33
N ARG A 56 -9.88 -7.53 -0.01
CA ARG A 56 -10.98 -7.17 0.91
C ARG A 56 -10.44 -6.84 2.30
N GLU A 57 -9.57 -7.69 2.82
CA GLU A 57 -8.99 -7.51 4.16
C GLU A 57 -8.06 -6.30 4.21
N LEU A 58 -7.26 -6.08 3.15
CA LEU A 58 -6.47 -4.85 3.02
C LEU A 58 -7.36 -3.59 3.08
N ARG A 59 -8.51 -3.61 2.42
CA ARG A 59 -9.48 -2.50 2.48
C ARG A 59 -10.06 -2.34 3.88
N GLU A 60 -10.39 -3.42 4.57
CA GLU A 60 -10.90 -3.38 5.95
C GLU A 60 -9.87 -2.78 6.91
N ARG A 61 -8.60 -3.22 6.84
CA ARG A 61 -7.49 -2.66 7.65
C ARG A 61 -7.32 -1.15 7.45
N TYR A 62 -7.41 -0.70 6.20
CA TYR A 62 -7.35 0.72 5.86
C TYR A 62 -8.52 1.53 6.46
N LEU A 63 -9.74 0.99 6.39
CA LEU A 63 -10.93 1.66 6.92
C LEU A 63 -10.99 1.65 8.45
N SER A 64 -10.39 0.65 9.10
CA SER A 64 -10.30 0.59 10.56
C SER A 64 -9.23 1.51 11.16
N GLY A 65 -8.42 2.18 10.32
CA GLY A 65 -7.33 3.05 10.77
C GLY A 65 -6.21 2.28 11.48
N GLN A 66 -6.06 1.00 11.14
CA GLN A 66 -5.03 0.12 11.69
C GLN A 66 -3.78 0.13 10.82
#